data_AF-A0A535AU40-F1
#
_entry.id   AF-A0A535AU40-F1
#
_cell.length_a   1.000
_cell.length_b   1.000
_cell.length_c   1.000
_cell.angle_alpha   90.00
_cell.angle_beta   90.00
_cell.angle_gamma   90.00
#
_symmetry.space_group_name_H-M   'P 1'
#
loop_
_entity.id
_entity.type
_entity.pdbx_description
1 polymer ?
#
loop_
_entity_poly.entity_id
_entity_poly.type
_entity_poly.pdbx_seq_one_letter_code
_entity_poly.pdbx_strand_id
1 'polypeptide(L)'
;MGFAKAAELNHYPGPKHVLELADQLQLSEEQRRKTQAVFEDMNLKAVNLGKQLVEKERVLDSRFAEANISDLELGQLVMEISLLHGKIRAVHLQAHLAERLLLTANQLSLYDALRGYQAAGNQGHHDGH
;
A
#
# COMPACT_ATOMS: atom_id res chain seq x y z
N MET A 1 -7.13 -5.84 2.81
CA MET A 1 -6.22 -6.09 1.67
C MET A 1 -4.90 -5.38 1.92
N GLY A 2 -3.75 -6.05 1.72
CA GLY A 2 -2.45 -5.37 1.74
C GLY A 2 -2.16 -4.76 0.36
N PHE A 3 -2.45 -3.47 0.17
CA PHE A 3 -2.23 -2.78 -1.12
C PHE A 3 -0.77 -2.84 -1.59
N ALA A 4 0.17 -2.96 -0.66
CA ALA A 4 1.60 -3.07 -0.93
C ALA A 4 2.15 -4.50 -0.82
N LYS A 5 1.31 -5.55 -0.74
CA LYS A 5 1.79 -6.92 -0.41
C LYS A 5 2.91 -7.42 -1.31
N ALA A 6 2.87 -7.08 -2.61
CA ALA A 6 3.93 -7.42 -3.55
C ALA A 6 5.28 -6.77 -3.18
N ALA A 7 5.28 -5.52 -2.72
CA ALA A 7 6.46 -4.83 -2.24
C ALA A 7 6.97 -5.43 -0.92
N GLU A 8 6.07 -5.64 0.05
CA GLU A 8 6.42 -6.20 1.36
C GLU A 8 7.07 -7.59 1.27
N LEU A 9 6.51 -8.48 0.44
CA LEU A 9 7.04 -9.83 0.24
C LEU A 9 8.38 -9.85 -0.51
N ASN A 10 8.77 -8.74 -1.14
CA ASN A 10 10.00 -8.63 -1.91
C ASN A 10 10.99 -7.64 -1.25
N HIS A 11 10.91 -7.47 0.08
CA HIS A 11 11.86 -6.67 0.85
C HIS A 11 11.89 -5.18 0.47
N TYR A 12 10.76 -4.63 0.02
CA TYR A 12 10.62 -3.18 -0.16
C TYR A 12 10.02 -2.56 1.10
N PRO A 13 10.75 -1.69 1.80
CA PRO A 13 10.30 -1.07 3.04
C PRO A 13 9.08 -0.17 2.82
N GLY A 14 8.15 -0.17 3.78
CA GLY A 14 7.03 0.77 3.80
C GLY A 14 7.40 2.01 4.61
N PRO A 15 7.13 3.23 4.12
CA PRO A 15 7.62 4.47 4.75
C PRO A 15 7.12 4.64 6.20
N LYS A 16 5.89 4.22 6.49
CA LYS A 16 5.37 4.19 7.87
C LYS A 16 6.25 3.37 8.82
N HIS A 17 6.63 2.17 8.38
CA HIS A 17 7.41 1.24 9.20
C HIS A 17 8.87 1.68 9.33
N VAL A 18 9.41 2.35 8.31
CA VAL A 18 10.73 2.97 8.39
C VAL A 18 10.74 4.10 9.42
N LEU A 19 9.69 4.94 9.46
CA LEU A 19 9.55 5.98 10.48
C LEU A 19 9.43 5.38 11.90
N GLU A 20 8.63 4.32 12.07
CA GLU A 20 8.50 3.59 13.35
C GLU A 20 9.85 3.02 13.84
N LEU A 21 10.74 2.65 12.91
CA LEU A 21 12.06 2.08 13.19
C LEU A 21 13.21 3.08 13.03
N ALA A 22 12.92 4.38 12.90
CA ALA A 22 13.90 5.36 12.43
C ALA A 22 15.17 5.44 13.30
N ASP A 23 15.02 5.32 14.62
CA ASP A 23 16.14 5.34 15.57
C ASP A 23 16.99 4.07 15.46
N GLN A 24 16.34 2.91 15.33
CA GLN A 24 17.01 1.61 15.18
C GLN A 24 17.75 1.52 13.84
N LEU A 25 17.17 2.09 12.78
CA LEU A 25 17.78 2.21 11.45
C LEU A 25 18.81 3.33 11.36
N GLN A 26 19.00 4.10 12.43
CA GLN A 26 19.93 5.24 12.49
C GLN A 26 19.71 6.20 11.30
N LEU A 27 18.45 6.49 10.96
CA LEU A 27 18.14 7.38 9.85
C LEU A 27 18.75 8.77 10.11
N SER A 28 19.45 9.29 9.11
CA SER A 28 19.88 10.69 9.12
C SER A 28 18.67 11.63 9.12
N GLU A 29 18.87 12.88 9.54
CA GLU A 29 17.80 13.89 9.49
C GLU A 29 17.24 14.05 8.07
N GLU A 30 18.09 13.97 7.05
CA GLU A 30 17.66 14.03 5.66
C GLU A 30 16.81 12.82 5.26
N GLN A 31 17.21 11.60 5.67
CA GLN A 31 16.42 10.39 5.41
C GLN A 31 15.06 10.49 6.11
N ARG A 32 15.02 10.89 7.39
CA ARG A 32 13.75 11.08 8.12
C ARG A 32 12.83 12.05 7.41
N ARG A 33 13.34 13.21 6.98
CA ARG A 33 12.55 14.21 6.25
C ARG A 33 12.01 13.65 4.93
N LYS A 34 12.83 12.93 4.16
CA LYS A 34 12.41 12.35 2.87
C LYS A 34 11.40 11.22 3.06
N THR A 35 11.63 10.29 4.00
CA THR A 35 10.70 9.22 4.35
C THR A 35 9.36 9.79 4.83
N GLN A 36 9.38 10.84 5.66
CA GLN A 36 8.16 11.53 6.09
C GLN A 36 7.38 12.12 4.90
N ALA A 37 8.08 12.77 3.96
CA ALA A 37 7.44 13.30 2.76
C ALA A 37 6.82 12.20 1.87
N VAL A 38 7.50 11.06 1.72
CA VAL A 38 6.96 9.88 1.00
C VAL A 38 5.71 9.34 1.71
N PHE A 39 5.72 9.24 3.03
CA PHE A 39 4.58 8.79 3.82
C PHE A 39 3.38 9.74 3.67
N GLU A 40 3.60 11.05 3.82
CA GLU A 40 2.54 12.06 3.76
C GLU A 40 1.90 12.13 2.37
N ASP A 41 2.71 12.13 1.31
CA ASP A 41 2.21 12.14 -0.08
C ASP A 41 1.37 10.88 -0.38
N MET A 42 1.88 9.70 0.01
CA MET A 42 1.14 8.44 -0.13
C MET A 42 -0.19 8.49 0.64
N ASN A 43 -0.16 8.93 1.90
CA ASN A 43 -1.34 8.97 2.76
C ASN A 43 -2.39 9.94 2.23
N LEU A 44 -1.99 11.15 1.82
CA LEU A 44 -2.88 12.15 1.24
C LEU A 44 -3.58 11.61 -0.02
N LYS A 45 -2.82 11.02 -0.94
CA LYS A 45 -3.36 10.43 -2.18
C LYS A 45 -4.30 9.27 -1.89
N ALA A 46 -3.90 8.35 -1.01
CA ALA A 46 -4.70 7.20 -0.62
C ALA A 46 -6.03 7.61 0.03
N VAL A 47 -6.01 8.60 0.93
CA VAL A 47 -7.23 9.14 1.57
C VAL A 47 -8.15 9.80 0.53
N ASN A 48 -7.61 10.61 -0.38
CA ASN A 48 -8.41 11.26 -1.41
C ASN A 48 -9.09 10.23 -2.34
N LEU A 49 -8.34 9.25 -2.82
CA LEU A 49 -8.87 8.17 -3.66
C LEU A 49 -9.86 7.29 -2.90
N GLY A 50 -9.61 7.00 -1.61
CA GLY A 50 -10.51 6.24 -0.76
C GLY A 50 -11.88 6.91 -0.59
N LYS A 51 -11.92 8.25 -0.46
CA LYS A 51 -13.18 9.00 -0.44
C LYS A 51 -13.96 8.87 -1.75
N GLN A 52 -13.28 8.94 -2.89
CA GLN A 52 -13.91 8.74 -4.20
C GLN A 52 -14.45 7.32 -4.35
N LEU A 53 -13.70 6.31 -3.87
CA LEU A 53 -14.11 4.92 -3.89
C LEU A 53 -15.39 4.71 -3.08
N VAL A 54 -15.43 5.20 -1.84
CA VAL A 54 -16.63 5.09 -0.98
C VAL A 54 -17.85 5.72 -1.64
N GLU A 55 -17.69 6.88 -2.30
CA GLU A 55 -18.82 7.52 -2.98
C GLU A 55 -19.32 6.68 -4.18
N LYS A 56 -18.41 6.10 -4.97
CA LYS A 56 -18.81 5.24 -6.10
C LYS A 56 -19.49 3.95 -5.64
N GLU A 57 -19.00 3.35 -4.56
CA GLU A 57 -19.65 2.21 -3.92
C GLU A 57 -21.04 2.58 -3.40
N ARG A 58 -21.21 3.75 -2.79
CA ARG A 58 -22.52 4.25 -2.34
C ARG A 58 -23.50 4.45 -3.50
N VAL A 59 -23.03 4.95 -4.64
CA VAL A 59 -23.86 5.08 -5.84
C VAL A 59 -24.29 3.69 -6.35
N LEU A 60 -23.35 2.75 -6.45
CA LEU A 60 -23.66 1.37 -6.85
C LEU A 60 -24.71 0.74 -5.93
N ASP A 61 -24.53 0.86 -4.61
CA ASP A 61 -25.48 0.37 -3.60
C ASP A 61 -26.88 0.97 -3.76
N SER A 62 -26.98 2.30 -3.91
CA SER A 62 -28.25 3.01 -4.13
C SER A 62 -28.98 2.51 -5.38
N ARG A 63 -28.25 2.29 -6.47
CA ARG A 63 -28.82 1.81 -7.74
C ARG A 63 -29.41 0.41 -7.65
N PHE A 64 -28.77 -0.47 -6.88
CA PHE A 64 -29.32 -1.79 -6.58
C PHE A 64 -30.52 -1.70 -5.61
N ALA A 65 -30.40 -0.89 -4.55
CA ALA A 65 -31.48 -0.73 -3.56
C ALA A 65 -32.77 -0.17 -4.18
N GLU A 66 -32.65 0.72 -5.16
CA GLU A 66 -33.76 1.32 -5.91
C GLU A 66 -34.28 0.45 -7.07
N ALA A 67 -33.65 -0.71 -7.32
CA ALA A 67 -33.96 -1.60 -8.45
C ALA A 67 -33.99 -0.87 -9.83
N ASN A 68 -33.11 0.12 -10.02
CA ASN A 68 -33.09 0.98 -11.22
C ASN A 68 -31.78 0.93 -12.01
N ILE A 69 -30.86 0.03 -11.65
CA ILE A 69 -29.60 -0.13 -12.37
C ILE A 69 -29.82 -0.83 -13.73
N SER A 70 -29.13 -0.33 -14.76
CA SER A 70 -29.04 -1.00 -16.06
C SER A 70 -27.71 -1.75 -16.22
N ASP A 71 -27.65 -2.74 -17.11
CA ASP A 71 -26.40 -3.47 -17.40
C ASP A 71 -25.25 -2.55 -17.83
N LEU A 72 -25.58 -1.48 -18.59
CA LEU A 72 -24.60 -0.48 -19.02
C LEU A 72 -24.05 0.31 -17.82
N GLU A 73 -24.93 0.81 -16.95
CA GLU A 73 -24.54 1.59 -15.77
C GLU A 73 -23.76 0.73 -14.77
N LEU A 74 -24.18 -0.53 -14.57
CA LEU A 74 -23.46 -1.51 -13.76
C LEU A 74 -22.02 -1.67 -14.25
N GLY A 75 -21.83 -1.92 -15.55
CA GLY A 75 -20.50 -2.06 -16.14
C GLY A 75 -19.63 -0.81 -15.94
N GLN A 76 -20.20 0.38 -16.10
CA GLN A 76 -19.49 1.65 -15.90
C GLN A 76 -19.06 1.84 -14.45
N LEU A 77 -19.97 1.71 -13.48
CA LEU A 77 -19.68 1.90 -12.06
C LEU A 77 -18.62 0.91 -11.56
N VAL A 78 -18.73 -0.37 -11.93
CA VAL A 78 -17.76 -1.39 -11.53
C VAL A 78 -16.36 -1.11 -12.11
N MET A 79 -16.28 -0.63 -13.36
CA MET A 79 -15.01 -0.24 -13.97
C MET A 79 -14.39 0.98 -13.29
N GLU A 80 -15.19 1.98 -12.92
CA GLU A 80 -14.74 3.16 -12.18
C GLU A 80 -14.22 2.79 -10.77
N ILE A 81 -14.94 1.93 -10.06
CA ILE A 81 -14.55 1.39 -8.74
C ILE A 81 -13.22 0.62 -8.86
N SER A 82 -13.11 -0.25 -9.87
CA SER A 82 -11.89 -1.03 -10.12
C SER A 82 -10.69 -0.13 -10.43
N LEU A 83 -10.90 0.94 -11.19
CA LEU A 83 -9.87 1.95 -11.48
C LEU A 83 -9.40 2.65 -10.19
N LEU A 84 -10.31 3.00 -9.28
CA LEU A 84 -9.97 3.62 -7.99
C LEU A 84 -9.18 2.65 -7.10
N HIS A 85 -9.59 1.38 -7.01
CA HIS A 85 -8.82 0.34 -6.34
C HIS A 85 -7.40 0.20 -6.92
N GLY A 86 -7.27 0.17 -8.24
CA GLY A 86 -5.99 0.11 -8.94
C GLY A 86 -5.10 1.31 -8.61
N LYS A 87 -5.67 2.52 -8.58
CA LYS A 87 -4.94 3.75 -8.21
C LYS A 87 -4.46 3.72 -6.76
N ILE A 88 -5.30 3.28 -5.80
CA ILE A 88 -4.88 3.16 -4.39
C ILE A 88 -3.73 2.16 -4.26
N ARG A 89 -3.85 1.00 -4.92
CA ARG A 89 -2.77 0.00 -4.96
C ARG A 89 -1.48 0.57 -5.53
N ALA A 90 -1.55 1.32 -6.63
CA ALA A 90 -0.40 1.95 -7.25
C ALA A 90 0.28 2.96 -6.31
N VAL A 91 -0.48 3.82 -5.63
CA VAL A 91 0.04 4.81 -4.67
C VAL A 91 0.86 4.13 -3.57
N HIS A 92 0.35 3.02 -3.01
CA HIS A 92 1.08 2.26 -2.00
C HIS A 92 2.37 1.64 -2.56
N LEU A 93 2.32 0.98 -3.73
CA LEU A 93 3.50 0.36 -4.33
C LEU A 93 4.57 1.39 -4.71
N GLN A 94 4.16 2.55 -5.21
CA GLN A 94 5.06 3.66 -5.52
C GLN A 94 5.77 4.20 -4.28
N ALA A 95 5.06 4.29 -3.14
CA ALA A 95 5.67 4.71 -1.88
C ALA A 95 6.76 3.73 -1.42
N HIS A 96 6.53 2.42 -1.56
CA HIS A 96 7.54 1.40 -1.26
C HIS A 96 8.75 1.45 -2.22
N LEU A 97 8.52 1.73 -3.51
CA LEU A 97 9.61 1.94 -4.47
C LEU A 97 10.47 3.16 -4.09
N ALA A 98 9.81 4.27 -3.74
CA ALA A 98 10.50 5.49 -3.34
C ALA A 98 11.28 5.29 -2.02
N GLU A 99 10.66 4.65 -1.03
CA GLU A 99 11.29 4.42 0.27
C GLU A 99 12.55 3.57 0.16
N ARG A 100 12.53 2.52 -0.67
CA ARG A 100 13.71 1.67 -0.89
C ARG A 100 14.93 2.46 -1.35
N LEU A 101 14.73 3.50 -2.16
CA LEU A 101 15.82 4.34 -2.71
C LEU A 101 16.42 5.28 -1.67
N LEU A 102 15.75 5.51 -0.53
CA LEU A 102 16.22 6.40 0.54
C LEU A 102 17.14 5.69 1.52
N LEU A 103 17.07 4.36 1.61
CA LEU A 103 17.83 3.57 2.57
C LEU A 103 19.10 2.99 1.95
N THR A 104 20.14 2.92 2.78
CA THR A 104 21.38 2.22 2.42
C THR A 104 21.18 0.70 2.45
N ALA A 105 22.07 -0.05 1.80
CA ALA A 105 22.04 -1.52 1.85
C ALA A 105 22.07 -2.07 3.30
N ASN A 106 22.85 -1.45 4.18
CA ASN A 106 22.90 -1.84 5.60
C ASN A 106 21.56 -1.59 6.32
N GLN A 107 20.92 -0.44 6.05
CA GLN A 107 19.61 -0.12 6.61
C GLN A 107 18.52 -1.03 6.09
N LEU A 108 18.56 -1.43 4.81
CA LEU A 108 17.62 -2.40 4.24
C LEU A 108 17.75 -3.77 4.92
N SER A 109 18.98 -4.28 5.08
CA SER A 109 19.22 -5.54 5.78
C SER A 109 18.77 -5.50 7.24
N LEU A 110 19.02 -4.38 7.94
CA LEU A 110 18.57 -4.19 9.31
C LEU A 110 17.04 -4.07 9.40
N TYR A 111 16.40 -3.35 8.48
CA TYR A 111 14.95 -3.28 8.39
C TYR A 111 14.34 -4.68 8.21
N ASP A 112 14.88 -5.51 7.32
CA ASP A 112 14.40 -6.88 7.10
C ASP A 112 14.54 -7.76 8.36
N ALA A 113 15.64 -7.60 9.11
CA ALA A 113 15.82 -8.28 10.38
C ALA A 113 14.80 -7.82 11.43
N LEU A 114 14.63 -6.50 11.60
CA LEU A 114 13.68 -5.91 12.55
C LEU A 114 12.21 -6.24 12.23
N ARG A 115 11.89 -6.42 10.95
CA ARG A 115 10.56 -6.83 10.48
C ARG A 115 10.32 -8.34 10.49
N GLY A 116 11.34 -9.13 10.79
CA GLY A 116 11.25 -10.60 10.83
C GLY A 116 11.20 -11.26 9.45
N TYR A 117 11.56 -10.55 8.37
CA TYR A 117 11.55 -11.12 7.02
C TYR A 117 12.64 -12.17 6.81
N GLN A 118 13.72 -12.15 7.60
CA GLN A 118 14.78 -13.16 7.56
C GLN A 118 14.35 -14.52 8.13
N ALA A 119 13.34 -14.57 9.00
CA ALA A 119 12.85 -15.82 9.59
C ALA A 119 11.88 -16.58 8.68
N ALA A 120 11.25 -15.90 7.71
CA ALA A 120 10.24 -16.48 6.82
C ALA A 120 10.83 -17.31 5.66
N GLY A 121 12.15 -17.27 5.44
CA GLY A 121 12.81 -18.03 4.38
C GLY A 121 13.01 -19.52 4.66
N ASN A 122 12.60 -20.02 5.83
CA ASN A 122 12.86 -21.41 6.25
C ASN A 122 11.60 -22.19 6.69
N GLN A 123 10.39 -21.77 6.28
CA GLN A 123 9.19 -22.59 6.39
C GLN A 123 8.61 -22.84 5.00
N GLY A 124 9.22 -23.83 4.33
CA GLY A 124 8.63 -24.44 3.14
C GLY A 124 7.37 -25.23 3.49
N HIS A 125 6.43 -25.20 2.53
CA HIS A 125 5.52 -26.27 2.15
C HIS A 125 5.00 -27.24 3.23
N HIS A 126 3.69 -27.16 3.52
CA HIS A 126 2.73 -28.20 3.97
C HIS A 126 1.49 -27.40 4.45
N ASP A 127 0.23 -27.55 4.05
CA ASP A 127 -0.59 -28.58 3.39
C ASP A 127 -1.69 -27.84 2.58
N GLY A 128 -2.34 -28.35 1.54
CA GLY A 128 -2.82 -29.72 1.37
C GLY A 128 -4.17 -29.90 2.07
N HIS A 129 -5.26 -29.42 1.46
CA HIS A 129 -6.61 -30.00 1.36
C HIS A 129 -7.65 -28.97 0.91
#